data_AF-A0A0F6MKY4-F1
#
_entry.id   AF-A0A0F6MKY4-F1
#
_cell.length_a   1.000
_cell.length_b   1.000
_cell.length_c   1.000
_cell.angle_alpha   90.00
_cell.angle_beta   90.00
_cell.angle_gamma   90.00
#
_symmetry.space_group_name_H-M   'P 1'
#
loop_
_entity.id
_entity.type
_entity.pdbx_description
1 polymer ?
#
loop_
_entity_poly.entity_id
_entity_poly.type
_entity_poly.pdbx_seq_one_letter_code
_entity_poly.pdbx_strand_id
1 'polypeptide(L)'
;VLDKLNGSSDEVKIGSVMEIIGSRLKFDPKDDEQGVFAVSGTKTVRCASVVENKPARLIVLLDSSVPAGEFTLEVRTKLTSDGSKKSKTLKKGYYRKTLKAVV
;
A
#
# COMPACT_ATOMS: atom_id res chain seq x y z
N VAL A 1 2.43 2.33 9.23
CA VAL A 1 1.18 2.58 8.48
C VAL A 1 0.22 3.16 9.49
N LEU A 2 -0.55 4.17 9.10
CA LEU A 2 -1.52 4.82 9.96
C LEU A 2 -2.87 4.74 9.26
N ASP A 3 -3.89 4.22 9.93
CA ASP A 3 -5.27 4.39 9.46
C ASP A 3 -5.70 5.83 9.76
N LYS A 4 -6.11 6.58 8.72
CA LYS A 4 -6.43 8.00 8.89
C LYS A 4 -7.80 8.23 9.54
N LEU A 5 -8.65 7.20 9.59
CA LEU A 5 -9.96 7.25 10.25
C LEU A 5 -9.84 6.94 11.74
N ASN A 6 -9.08 5.90 12.10
CA ASN A 6 -8.94 5.42 13.47
C ASN A 6 -7.71 5.96 14.20
N GLY A 7 -6.71 6.50 13.49
CA GLY A 7 -5.42 6.89 14.07
C GLY A 7 -4.58 5.72 14.61
N SER A 8 -5.08 4.48 14.44
CA SER A 8 -4.40 3.25 14.86
C SER A 8 -3.35 2.85 13.82
N SER A 9 -2.19 2.43 14.30
CA SER A 9 -1.11 1.91 13.45
C SER A 9 -1.25 0.43 13.11
N ASP A 10 -2.14 -0.27 13.81
CA ASP A 10 -2.23 -1.73 13.81
C ASP A 10 -3.55 -2.24 13.21
N GLU A 11 -4.59 -1.42 13.21
CA GLU A 11 -5.91 -1.76 12.68
C GLU A 11 -6.29 -0.80 11.56
N VAL A 12 -6.65 -1.36 10.40
CA VAL A 12 -7.08 -0.61 9.21
C VAL A 12 -8.50 -1.03 8.88
N LYS A 13 -9.40 -0.06 8.69
CA LYS A 13 -10.78 -0.38 8.36
C LYS A 13 -10.93 -0.63 6.85
N ILE A 14 -11.70 -1.65 6.49
CA ILE A 14 -11.97 -1.99 5.10
C ILE A 14 -12.74 -0.85 4.43
N GLY A 15 -12.30 -0.42 3.24
CA GLY A 15 -12.83 0.77 2.58
C GLY A 15 -12.35 2.11 3.16
N SER A 16 -11.48 2.09 4.18
CA SER A 16 -10.90 3.32 4.74
C SER A 16 -9.58 3.70 4.09
N VAL A 17 -9.19 4.95 4.35
CA VAL A 17 -7.98 5.56 3.81
C VAL A 17 -6.80 5.25 4.73
N MET A 18 -5.81 4.56 4.17
CA MET A 18 -4.57 4.20 4.85
C MET A 18 -3.43 5.09 4.37
N GLU A 19 -2.68 5.63 5.33
CA GLU A 19 -1.50 6.44 5.11
C GLU A 19 -0.24 5.60 5.38
N ILE A 20 0.59 5.46 4.35
CA ILE A 20 1.90 4.85 4.41
C ILE A 20 2.94 5.96 4.37
N ILE A 21 3.62 6.17 5.49
CA ILE A 21 4.77 7.07 5.59
C ILE A 21 6.04 6.24 5.42
N GLY A 22 6.95 6.71 4.60
CA GLY A 22 8.21 6.02 4.33
C GLY A 22 9.09 6.80 3.38
N SER A 23 9.98 6.12 2.68
CA SER A 23 10.85 6.73 1.68
C SER A 23 10.75 5.97 0.37
N ARG A 24 10.72 6.68 -0.76
CA ARG A 24 10.65 6.12 -2.11
C ARG A 24 9.40 5.27 -2.36
N LEU A 25 8.27 5.69 -1.80
CA LEU A 25 6.98 5.03 -1.98
C LEU A 25 6.28 5.40 -3.30
N LYS A 26 6.85 6.33 -4.07
CA LYS A 26 6.26 6.78 -5.33
C LYS A 26 6.22 5.63 -6.35
N PHE A 27 5.08 5.43 -7.00
CA PHE A 27 4.93 4.49 -8.12
C PHE A 27 4.14 5.10 -9.28
N ASP A 28 4.06 4.42 -10.42
CA ASP A 28 3.23 4.84 -11.55
C ASP A 28 1.84 4.19 -11.43
N PRO A 29 0.74 4.93 -11.15
CA PRO A 29 -0.59 4.35 -11.02
C PRO A 29 -1.14 3.81 -12.34
N LYS A 30 -0.54 4.16 -13.49
CA LYS A 30 -0.93 3.64 -14.80
C LYS A 30 -0.38 2.24 -15.07
N ASP A 31 0.54 1.74 -14.25
CA ASP A 31 1.13 0.42 -14.41
C ASP A 31 0.46 -0.56 -13.44
N ASP A 32 -0.23 -1.56 -13.97
CA ASP A 32 -0.96 -2.55 -13.17
C ASP A 32 -0.06 -3.46 -12.33
N GLU A 33 1.22 -3.57 -12.70
CA GLU A 33 2.19 -4.30 -11.88
C GLU A 33 2.69 -3.47 -10.68
N GLN A 34 2.41 -2.16 -10.66
CA GLN A 34 2.77 -1.24 -9.60
C GLN A 34 1.55 -0.85 -8.75
N GLY A 35 1.81 -0.62 -7.46
CA GLY A 35 0.78 -0.21 -6.52
C GLY A 35 0.95 -0.79 -5.13
N VAL A 36 -0.09 -0.66 -4.33
CA VAL A 36 -0.14 -1.23 -2.98
C VAL A 36 -0.99 -2.48 -2.99
N PHE A 37 -0.44 -3.55 -2.43
CA PHE A 37 -1.07 -4.86 -2.33
C PHE A 37 -1.20 -5.23 -0.85
N ALA A 38 -2.40 -5.55 -0.43
CA ALA A 38 -2.67 -6.18 0.85
C ALA A 38 -2.58 -7.70 0.69
N VAL A 39 -1.66 -8.32 1.41
CA VAL A 39 -1.38 -9.76 1.39
C VAL A 39 -1.89 -10.38 2.69
N SER A 40 -2.99 -11.12 2.62
CA SER A 40 -3.56 -11.85 3.76
C SER A 40 -3.42 -13.35 3.48
N GLY A 41 -2.44 -13.97 4.14
CA GLY A 41 -2.09 -15.38 3.92
C GLY A 41 -1.74 -15.65 2.45
N THR A 42 -2.60 -16.38 1.73
CA THR A 42 -2.45 -16.73 0.31
C THR A 42 -3.12 -15.75 -0.65
N LYS A 43 -3.93 -14.81 -0.14
CA LYS A 43 -4.65 -13.83 -0.97
C LYS A 43 -3.88 -12.53 -1.04
N THR A 44 -3.64 -12.06 -2.26
CA THR A 44 -3.10 -10.73 -2.52
C THR A 44 -4.19 -9.89 -3.18
N VAL A 45 -4.53 -8.77 -2.57
CA VAL A 45 -5.59 -7.86 -3.02
C VAL A 45 -4.94 -6.52 -3.28
N ARG A 46 -5.16 -5.96 -4.47
CA ARG A 46 -4.67 -4.63 -4.82
C ARG A 46 -5.57 -3.58 -4.16
N CYS A 47 -4.98 -2.50 -3.64
CA CYS A 47 -5.75 -1.37 -3.14
C CYS A 47 -6.52 -0.68 -4.28
N ALA A 48 -7.75 -0.27 -4.01
CA ALA A 48 -8.71 0.20 -5.01
C ALA A 48 -8.27 1.51 -5.67
N SER A 49 -7.73 2.43 -4.85
CA SER A 49 -7.45 3.78 -5.30
C SER A 49 -6.28 4.40 -4.56
N VAL A 50 -5.57 5.28 -5.26
CA VAL A 50 -4.41 6.01 -4.75
C VAL A 50 -4.81 7.46 -4.61
N VAL A 51 -5.00 7.90 -3.37
CA VAL A 51 -5.43 9.26 -3.06
C VAL A 51 -4.26 10.23 -3.15
N GLU A 52 -3.08 9.83 -2.67
CA GLU A 52 -1.87 10.65 -2.72
C GLU A 52 -0.64 9.78 -2.97
N ASN A 53 0.22 10.19 -3.90
CA ASN A 53 1.40 9.43 -4.33
C ASN A 53 2.67 10.29 -4.26
N LYS A 54 3.15 10.55 -3.05
CA LYS A 54 4.41 11.25 -2.80
C LYS A 54 5.51 10.26 -2.42
N PRO A 55 6.79 10.58 -2.70
CA PRO A 55 7.90 9.70 -2.35
C PRO A 55 8.05 9.48 -0.84
N ALA A 56 7.66 10.45 0.00
CA ALA A 56 7.73 10.37 1.45
C ALA A 56 6.41 9.89 2.12
N ARG A 57 5.29 9.95 1.38
CA ARG A 57 3.95 9.74 1.91
C ARG A 57 3.05 9.21 0.81
N LEU A 58 2.39 8.10 1.07
CA LEU A 58 1.52 7.43 0.13
C LEU A 58 0.19 7.16 0.82
N ILE A 59 -0.88 7.71 0.28
CA ILE A 59 -2.23 7.54 0.80
C ILE A 59 -3.01 6.71 -0.20
N VAL A 60 -3.46 5.54 0.23
CA VAL A 60 -4.27 4.64 -0.60
C VAL A 60 -5.55 4.27 0.14
N LEU A 61 -6.57 3.90 -0.62
CA LEU A 61 -7.82 3.40 -0.10
C LEU A 61 -7.76 1.87 -0.12
N LEU A 62 -7.96 1.25 1.04
CA LEU A 62 -8.00 -0.20 1.15
C LEU A 62 -9.25 -0.71 0.43
N ASP A 63 -9.08 -1.65 -0.50
CA ASP A 63 -10.21 -2.20 -1.24
C ASP A 63 -11.15 -2.99 -0.32
N SER A 64 -12.46 -2.94 -0.59
CA SER A 64 -13.47 -3.72 0.14
C SER A 64 -13.32 -5.23 -0.02
N SER A 65 -12.55 -5.69 -1.00
CA SER A 65 -12.25 -7.09 -1.25
C SER A 65 -11.11 -7.64 -0.38
N VAL A 66 -10.46 -6.80 0.45
CA VAL A 66 -9.49 -7.29 1.45
C VAL A 66 -10.25 -8.05 2.53
N PRO A 67 -9.90 -9.33 2.80
CA PRO A 67 -10.55 -10.09 3.87
C PRO A 67 -10.21 -9.47 5.23
N ALA A 68 -11.22 -9.41 6.12
CA ALA A 68 -11.01 -9.03 7.50
C ALA A 68 -10.09 -10.04 8.21
N GLY A 69 -9.15 -9.55 9.02
CA GLY A 69 -8.14 -10.36 9.68
C GLY A 69 -6.72 -9.86 9.47
N GLU A 70 -5.73 -10.72 9.71
CA GLU A 70 -4.32 -10.36 9.59
C GLU A 70 -3.87 -10.26 8.13
N PHE A 71 -3.26 -9.13 7.79
CA PHE A 71 -2.69 -8.88 6.47
C PHE A 71 -1.37 -8.12 6.57
N THR A 72 -0.55 -8.24 5.54
CA THR A 72 0.70 -7.50 5.37
C THR A 72 0.57 -6.60 4.15
N LEU A 73 1.29 -5.49 4.16
CA LEU A 73 1.27 -4.56 3.03
C LEU A 73 2.54 -4.71 2.20
N GLU A 74 2.35 -4.91 0.91
CA GLU A 74 3.41 -4.97 -0.08
C GLU A 74 3.23 -3.80 -1.05
N VAL A 75 4.18 -2.88 -1.06
CA VAL A 75 4.24 -1.76 -2.01
C VAL A 75 5.16 -2.15 -3.14
N ARG A 76 4.64 -2.17 -4.36
CA ARG A 76 5.38 -2.45 -5.59
C ARG A 76 5.61 -1.16 -6.37
N THR A 77 6.86 -0.83 -6.63
CA THR A 77 7.24 0.32 -7.45
C THR A 77 8.30 -0.07 -8.48
N LYS A 78 8.17 0.44 -9.70
CA LYS A 78 9.23 0.39 -10.72
C LYS A 78 9.88 1.76 -10.88
N LEU A 79 9.61 2.75 -10.05
CA LEU A 79 10.33 4.03 -10.16
C LEU A 79 11.73 3.89 -9.56
N THR A 80 12.75 4.43 -10.26
CA THR A 80 14.10 4.55 -9.70
C THR A 80 14.12 5.61 -8.59
N SER A 81 15.22 5.66 -7.82
CA SER A 81 15.41 6.55 -6.65
C SER A 81 15.08 8.03 -6.91
N ASP A 82 15.09 8.45 -8.17
CA ASP A 82 14.94 9.84 -8.59
C ASP A 82 13.55 10.15 -9.16
N GLY A 83 12.68 9.15 -9.35
CA GLY A 83 11.38 9.31 -10.00
C GLY A 83 11.45 9.61 -11.52
N SER A 84 12.64 9.82 -12.05
CA SER A 84 12.92 10.24 -13.43
C SER A 84 13.06 9.08 -14.43
N LYS A 85 13.34 7.85 -13.97
CA LYS A 85 13.49 6.67 -14.84
C LYS A 85 12.64 5.49 -14.35
N LYS A 86 11.98 4.81 -15.29
CA LYS A 86 11.37 3.50 -15.04
C LYS A 86 12.49 2.49 -14.85
N SER A 87 12.59 1.92 -13.66
CA SER A 87 13.46 0.79 -13.36
C SER A 87 12.93 -0.43 -14.10
N LYS A 88 13.83 -1.15 -14.80
CA LYS A 88 13.49 -2.44 -15.41
C LYS A 88 13.11 -3.50 -14.37
N THR A 89 13.52 -3.32 -13.12
CA THR A 89 13.26 -4.26 -12.02
C THR A 89 12.19 -3.72 -11.08
N LEU A 90 11.19 -4.55 -10.81
CA LEU A 90 10.13 -4.31 -9.84
C LEU A 90 10.73 -4.32 -8.43
N LYS A 91 10.68 -3.19 -7.73
CA LYS A 91 11.06 -3.11 -6.33
C LYS A 91 9.85 -3.35 -5.46
N LYS A 92 10.00 -4.28 -4.52
CA LYS A 92 8.97 -4.65 -3.54
C LYS A 92 9.42 -4.16 -2.17
N GLY A 93 8.62 -3.28 -1.59
CA GLY A 93 8.75 -2.86 -0.20
C GLY A 93 7.70 -3.59 0.63
N TYR A 94 8.13 -4.32 1.65
CA TYR A 94 7.23 -5.03 2.55
C TYR A 94 7.11 -4.26 3.86
N TYR A 95 5.86 -4.10 4.31
CA TYR A 95 5.61 -3.69 5.68
C TYR A 95 5.84 -4.90 6.59
N ARG A 96 6.87 -4.81 7.43
CA ARG A 96 7.32 -5.92 8.29
C ARG A 96 6.33 -6.27 9.41
N LYS A 97 5.39 -5.38 9.71
CA LYS A 97 4.38 -5.58 10.75
C LYS A 97 3.10 -6.08 10.12
N THR A 98 2.50 -7.09 10.74
CA THR A 98 1.15 -7.54 10.39
C THR A 98 0.15 -6.48 10.85
N LEU A 99 -0.79 -6.15 9.98
CA LEU A 99 -1.91 -5.25 10.24
C LEU A 99 -3.20 -6.06 10.31
N LYS A 100 -4.20 -5.53 10.98
CA LYS A 100 -5.50 -6.16 11.10
C LYS A 100 -6.54 -5.38 10.32
N ALA A 101 -7.17 -6.03 9.35
CA ALA A 101 -8.28 -5.48 8.58
C ALA A 101 -9.56 -5.68 9.40
N VAL A 102 -10.26 -4.60 9.70
CA VAL A 102 -11.53 -4.62 10.44
C VAL A 102 -12.63 -4.09 9.53
N VAL A 103 -13.84 -4.66 9.61
CA VAL A 103 -15.01 -4.23 8.80
C VAL A 103 -15.60 -2.93 9.34
#